data_AF-A0A7W4C0Z7-F1
#
_entry.id   AF-A0A7W4C0Z7-F1
#
_cell.length_a   1.000
_cell.length_b   1.000
_cell.length_c   1.000
_cell.angle_alpha   90.00
_cell.angle_beta   90.00
_cell.angle_gamma   90.00
#
_symmetry.space_group_name_H-M   'P 1'
#
loop_
_entity.id
_entity.type
_entity.pdbx_description
1 polymer ?
#
loop_
_entity_poly.entity_id
_entity_poly.type
_entity_poly.pdbx_seq_one_letter_code
_entity_poly.pdbx_strand_id
1 'polypeptide(L)'
;MCQREAQALRNYYIVLFFIASLFGCGQKAESTSEQVERNIVQSLKVGDDAKAIENYLNSQNISFTYDKYTNRFQGIIRDESLSLHAITISIVLDNKQRYINVEVNDSYTSL
;
A
#
# COMPACT_ATOMS: atom_id res chain seq x y z
N MET A 1 -61.96 -20.07 -6.08
CA MET A 1 -60.75 -19.29 -6.39
C MET A 1 -60.12 -18.87 -5.08
N CYS A 2 -58.83 -19.19 -4.87
CA CYS A 2 -57.85 -18.59 -3.94
C CYS A 2 -56.93 -19.65 -3.31
N GLN A 3 -56.13 -20.31 -4.14
CA GLN A 3 -54.91 -21.01 -3.71
C GLN A 3 -53.85 -20.84 -4.80
N ARG A 4 -53.27 -19.65 -4.93
CA ARG A 4 -52.20 -19.38 -5.89
C ARG A 4 -51.20 -18.31 -5.43
N GLU A 5 -50.88 -18.21 -4.14
CA GLU A 5 -49.88 -17.21 -3.69
C GLU A 5 -48.79 -17.73 -2.75
N ALA A 6 -48.88 -18.97 -2.26
CA ALA A 6 -47.95 -19.46 -1.23
C ALA A 6 -46.68 -20.18 -1.75
N GLN A 7 -46.44 -20.24 -3.07
CA GLN A 7 -45.27 -20.95 -3.62
C GLN A 7 -44.13 -20.04 -4.09
N ALA A 8 -44.32 -18.72 -4.18
CA ALA A 8 -43.29 -17.81 -4.68
C ALA A 8 -42.22 -17.42 -3.64
N LEU A 9 -42.53 -17.54 -2.35
CA LEU A 9 -41.65 -17.04 -1.27
C LEU A 9 -40.52 -17.99 -0.87
N ARG A 10 -40.61 -19.30 -1.19
CA ARG A 10 -39.59 -20.29 -0.77
C ARG A 10 -38.29 -20.20 -1.57
N ASN A 11 -38.36 -19.73 -2.82
CA ASN A 11 -37.20 -19.67 -3.72
C ASN A 11 -36.39 -18.37 -3.62
N TYR A 12 -36.91 -17.34 -2.95
CA TYR A 12 -36.23 -16.05 -2.85
C TYR A 12 -35.10 -16.03 -1.80
N TYR A 13 -35.22 -16.87 -0.76
CA TYR A 13 -34.24 -16.96 0.32
C TYR A 13 -32.91 -17.62 -0.10
N ILE A 14 -32.94 -18.50 -1.11
CA ILE A 14 -31.72 -19.19 -1.59
C ILE A 14 -30.84 -18.22 -2.40
N VAL A 15 -31.44 -17.27 -3.11
CA VAL A 15 -30.72 -16.29 -3.93
C VAL A 15 -30.05 -15.21 -3.05
N LEU A 16 -30.68 -14.82 -1.95
CA LEU A 16 -30.14 -13.82 -1.01
C LEU A 16 -28.91 -14.30 -0.22
N PHE A 17 -28.75 -15.60 0.01
CA PHE A 17 -27.62 -16.15 0.75
C PHE A 17 -26.30 -16.15 -0.05
N PHE A 18 -26.37 -16.13 -1.39
CA PHE A 18 -25.18 -16.16 -2.24
C PHE A 18 -24.45 -14.80 -2.33
N ILE A 19 -25.18 -13.70 -2.17
CA ILE A 19 -24.65 -12.33 -2.37
C ILE A 19 -23.76 -11.89 -1.20
N ALA A 20 -23.97 -12.45 0.00
CA ALA A 20 -23.23 -12.07 1.21
C ALA A 20 -21.79 -12.64 1.28
N SER A 21 -21.42 -13.58 0.40
CA SER A 21 -20.10 -14.22 0.41
C SER A 21 -19.02 -13.48 -0.37
N LEU A 22 -19.36 -12.39 -1.07
CA LEU A 22 -18.41 -11.61 -1.87
C LEU A 22 -17.68 -10.51 -1.10
N PHE A 23 -18.04 -10.26 0.17
CA PHE A 23 -17.23 -9.45 1.07
C PHE A 23 -16.16 -10.32 1.73
N GLY A 24 -15.34 -10.97 0.90
CA GLY A 24 -14.10 -11.58 1.34
C GLY A 24 -13.21 -10.46 1.88
N CYS A 25 -13.05 -10.42 3.20
CA CYS A 25 -12.05 -9.61 3.86
C CYS A 25 -10.69 -10.08 3.33
N GLY A 26 -10.12 -9.34 2.39
CA GLY A 26 -8.81 -9.62 1.83
C GLY A 26 -7.80 -9.61 2.98
N GLN A 27 -7.15 -10.75 3.23
CA GLN A 27 -5.96 -10.77 4.07
C GLN A 27 -5.00 -9.71 3.50
N LYS A 28 -4.74 -8.66 4.27
CA LYS A 28 -3.79 -7.62 3.91
C LYS A 28 -2.43 -8.31 3.92
N ALA A 29 -1.96 -8.71 2.74
CA ALA A 29 -0.66 -9.32 2.62
C ALA A 29 0.39 -8.33 3.16
N GLU A 30 1.28 -8.81 4.01
CA GLU A 30 2.44 -8.06 4.50
C GLU A 30 3.17 -7.48 3.28
N SER A 31 3.40 -6.16 3.29
CA SER A 31 4.15 -5.53 2.21
C SER A 31 5.62 -5.90 2.39
N THR A 32 6.27 -6.44 1.36
CA THR A 32 7.72 -6.70 1.38
C THR A 32 8.48 -5.49 0.86
N SER A 33 9.73 -5.31 1.30
CA SER A 33 10.62 -4.28 0.76
C SER A 33 10.71 -4.31 -0.76
N GLU A 34 10.80 -5.49 -1.38
CA GLU A 34 10.90 -5.65 -2.83
C GLU A 34 9.62 -5.22 -3.56
N GLN A 35 8.44 -5.42 -2.94
CA GLN A 35 7.20 -4.94 -3.51
C GLN A 35 7.11 -3.41 -3.44
N VAL A 36 7.51 -2.83 -2.31
CA VAL A 36 7.58 -1.37 -2.15
C VAL A 36 8.56 -0.75 -3.14
N GLU A 37 9.76 -1.32 -3.28
CA GLU A 37 10.77 -0.88 -4.25
C GLU A 37 10.22 -0.89 -5.68
N ARG A 38 9.61 -2.02 -6.09
CA ARG A 38 9.00 -2.13 -7.43
C ARG A 38 7.94 -1.06 -7.66
N ASN A 39 7.06 -0.80 -6.68
CA ASN A 39 6.02 0.22 -6.80
C ASN A 39 6.61 1.62 -6.96
N ILE A 40 7.70 1.93 -6.25
CA ILE A 40 8.41 3.21 -6.36
C ILE A 40 9.04 3.34 -7.75
N VAL A 41 9.81 2.34 -8.18
CA VAL A 41 10.51 2.35 -9.48
C VAL A 41 9.54 2.39 -10.67
N GLN A 42 8.34 1.82 -10.53
CA GLN A 42 7.30 1.90 -11.57
C GLN A 42 6.63 3.28 -11.64
N SER A 43 6.61 4.01 -10.52
CA SER A 43 5.89 5.28 -10.40
C SER A 43 6.79 6.49 -10.64
N LEU A 44 8.04 6.43 -10.20
CA LEU A 44 9.04 7.49 -10.32
C LEU A 44 10.04 7.18 -11.43
N LYS A 45 10.42 8.20 -12.19
CA LYS A 45 11.41 8.12 -13.26
C LYS A 45 12.66 8.89 -12.89
N VAL A 46 13.82 8.38 -13.30
CA VAL A 46 15.10 9.08 -13.11
C VAL A 46 15.01 10.49 -13.70
N GLY A 47 15.30 11.48 -12.86
CA GLY A 47 15.19 12.90 -13.20
C GLY A 47 13.91 13.60 -12.73
N ASP A 48 12.92 12.87 -12.18
CA ASP A 48 11.74 13.46 -11.55
C ASP A 48 12.14 14.41 -10.42
N ASP A 49 11.45 15.54 -10.29
CA ASP A 49 11.76 16.55 -9.28
C ASP A 49 11.27 16.16 -7.88
N ALA A 50 11.77 16.86 -6.86
CA ALA A 50 11.36 16.66 -5.47
C ALA A 50 9.84 16.69 -5.28
N LYS A 51 9.12 17.55 -6.01
CA LYS A 51 7.66 17.67 -5.88
C LYS A 51 6.95 16.40 -6.35
N ALA A 52 7.40 15.79 -7.44
CA ALA A 52 6.86 14.52 -7.92
C ALA A 52 7.07 13.40 -6.89
N ILE A 53 8.25 13.36 -6.26
CA ILE A 53 8.59 12.39 -5.20
C ILE A 53 7.70 12.59 -3.97
N GLU A 54 7.56 13.83 -3.49
CA GLU A 54 6.69 14.17 -2.36
C GLU A 54 5.23 13.81 -2.64
N ASN A 55 4.73 14.13 -3.84
CA ASN A 55 3.38 13.77 -4.26
C ASN A 55 3.16 12.25 -4.25
N TYR A 56 4.13 11.50 -4.76
CA TYR A 56 4.08 10.03 -4.73
C TYR A 56 4.01 9.51 -3.28
N LEU A 57 4.94 9.93 -2.42
CA LEU A 57 5.00 9.47 -1.02
C LEU A 57 3.70 9.81 -0.26
N ASN A 58 3.19 11.03 -0.45
CA ASN A 58 1.91 11.45 0.11
C ASN A 58 0.74 10.60 -0.43
N SER A 59 0.69 10.31 -1.73
CA SER A 59 -0.37 9.48 -2.32
C SER A 59 -0.39 8.05 -1.77
N GLN A 60 0.76 7.54 -1.35
CA GLN A 60 0.91 6.22 -0.74
C GLN A 60 0.74 6.25 0.79
N ASN A 61 0.42 7.42 1.38
CA ASN A 61 0.36 7.64 2.82
C ASN A 61 1.67 7.26 3.55
N ILE A 62 2.80 7.41 2.87
CA ILE A 62 4.12 7.15 3.45
C ILE A 62 4.57 8.43 4.14
N SER A 63 4.77 8.37 5.46
CA SER A 63 5.39 9.48 6.19
C SER A 63 6.87 9.57 5.85
N PHE A 64 7.36 10.78 5.56
CA PHE A 64 8.73 10.99 5.13
C PHE A 64 9.35 12.30 5.66
N THR A 65 10.67 12.36 5.65
CA THR A 65 11.48 13.55 5.92
C THR A 65 12.54 13.71 4.85
N TYR A 66 13.01 14.93 4.63
CA TYR A 66 14.14 15.20 3.74
C TYR A 66 15.43 15.38 4.55
N ASP A 67 16.43 14.56 4.28
CA ASP A 67 17.78 14.71 4.81
C ASP A 67 18.66 15.48 3.83
N LYS A 68 18.94 16.75 4.16
CA LYS A 68 19.77 17.66 3.35
C LYS A 68 21.26 17.29 3.32
N TYR A 69 21.77 16.55 4.29
CA TYR A 69 23.20 16.24 4.38
C TYR A 69 23.59 15.09 3.46
N THR A 70 22.65 14.18 3.23
CA THR A 70 22.82 13.03 2.35
C THR A 70 21.97 13.11 1.10
N ASN A 71 21.25 14.22 0.92
CA ASN A 71 20.42 14.54 -0.24
C ASN A 71 19.43 13.41 -0.58
N ARG A 72 18.66 12.98 0.43
CA ARG A 72 17.71 11.88 0.28
C ARG A 72 16.41 12.15 1.03
N PHE A 73 15.29 11.66 0.50
CA PHE A 73 14.06 11.50 1.27
C PHE A 73 14.10 10.18 2.04
N GLN A 74 13.70 10.20 3.31
CA GLN A 74 13.65 9.04 4.19
C GLN A 74 12.21 8.80 4.64
N GLY A 75 11.72 7.57 4.50
CA GLY A 75 10.39 7.17 4.95
C GLY A 75 10.42 5.85 5.69
N ILE A 76 9.41 5.61 6.54
CA ILE A 76 9.25 4.34 7.25
C ILE A 76 7.80 3.90 7.14
N ILE A 77 7.59 2.69 6.63
CA ILE A 77 6.30 1.98 6.69
C ILE A 77 6.38 1.00 7.87
N ARG A 78 5.39 1.02 8.75
CA ARG A 78 5.30 0.06 9.88
C ARG A 78 4.05 -0.77 9.71
N ASP A 79 4.17 -2.08 9.90
CA ASP A 79 2.99 -2.91 10.01
C ASP A 79 2.39 -2.73 11.42
N GLU A 80 1.14 -2.31 11.51
CA GLU A 80 0.45 -2.15 12.79
C GLU A 80 0.14 -3.50 13.47
N SER A 81 0.10 -4.59 12.69
CA SER A 81 -0.21 -5.94 13.18
C SER A 81 1.01 -6.68 13.71
N LEU A 82 2.21 -6.33 13.21
CA LEU A 82 3.49 -6.93 13.58
C LEU A 82 4.42 -5.80 14.02
N SER A 83 4.39 -5.47 15.32
CA SER A 83 5.20 -4.40 15.93
C SER A 83 6.72 -4.57 15.77
N LEU A 84 7.16 -5.68 15.18
CA LEU A 84 8.55 -6.06 14.99
C LEU A 84 9.03 -5.89 13.54
N HIS A 85 8.16 -5.51 12.59
CA HIS A 85 8.54 -5.31 11.19
C HIS A 85 8.27 -3.87 10.73
N ALA A 86 9.29 -3.28 10.11
CA ALA A 86 9.20 -1.99 9.45
C ALA A 86 9.97 -2.04 8.13
N ILE A 87 9.50 -1.27 7.14
CA ILE A 87 10.22 -1.05 5.89
C ILE A 87 10.78 0.36 5.91
N THR A 88 12.09 0.47 5.70
CA THR A 88 12.79 1.74 5.54
C THR A 88 12.94 2.06 4.06
N ILE A 89 12.66 3.31 3.69
CA ILE A 89 12.74 3.81 2.32
C ILE A 89 13.72 4.97 2.30
N SER A 90 14.71 4.93 1.40
CA SER A 90 15.66 6.01 1.16
C SER A 90 15.70 6.35 -0.34
N ILE A 91 15.11 7.49 -0.72
CA ILE A 91 15.11 7.97 -2.09
C ILE A 91 16.27 8.93 -2.30
N VAL A 92 17.24 8.53 -3.12
CA VAL A 92 18.49 9.27 -3.38
C VAL A 92 18.27 10.29 -4.50
N LEU A 93 18.74 11.52 -4.27
CA LEU A 93 18.61 12.63 -5.22
C LEU A 93 19.96 13.06 -5.80
N ASP A 94 19.90 13.69 -6.98
CA ASP A 94 21.03 14.41 -7.57
C ASP A 94 21.23 15.80 -6.95
N ASN A 95 22.31 16.48 -7.30
CA ASN A 95 22.62 17.84 -6.81
C ASN A 95 21.56 18.90 -7.19
N LYS A 96 20.60 18.57 -8.06
CA LYS A 96 19.46 19.40 -8.45
C LYS A 96 18.14 18.91 -7.83
N GLN A 97 18.22 18.05 -6.81
CA GLN A 97 17.10 17.44 -6.10
C GLN A 97 16.17 16.63 -7.00
N ARG A 98 16.76 15.84 -7.90
CA ARG A 98 16.01 14.94 -8.80
C ARG A 98 16.26 13.48 -8.46
N TYR A 99 15.23 12.67 -8.63
CA TYR A 99 15.27 11.22 -8.39
C TYR A 99 16.41 10.55 -9.17
N ILE A 100 17.27 9.80 -8.47
CA ILE A 100 18.29 8.92 -9.07
C ILE A 100 17.93 7.46 -8.84
N ASN A 101 17.70 7.09 -7.58
CA ASN A 101 17.50 5.71 -7.16
C ASN A 101 16.71 5.66 -5.84
N VAL A 102 16.24 4.47 -5.48
CA VAL A 102 15.66 4.17 -4.16
C VAL A 102 16.38 2.97 -3.54
N GLU A 103 16.53 3.02 -2.22
CA GLU A 103 16.97 1.90 -1.39
C GLU A 103 15.83 1.56 -0.44
N VAL A 104 15.35 0.31 -0.47
CA VAL A 104 14.27 -0.15 0.40
C VAL A 104 14.74 -1.37 1.17
N ASN A 105 14.62 -1.35 2.50
CA ASN A 105 15.09 -2.44 3.35
C ASN A 105 14.05 -2.83 4.38
N ASP A 106 13.86 -4.13 4.56
CA ASP A 106 13.16 -4.67 5.71
C ASP A 106 14.01 -4.49 6.97
N SER A 107 13.36 -4.04 8.04
CA SER A 107 13.93 -3.82 9.35
C SER A 107 13.11 -4.60 10.36
N TYR A 108 13.75 -5.60 10.96
CA TYR A 108 13.15 -6.40 12.02
C TYR A 108 13.77 -6.01 13.37
N THR A 109 12.94 -5.72 14.36
CA THR A 109 13.41 -5.60 15.75
C THR A 109 13.21 -6.95 16.44
N SER A 110 14.30 -7.53 16.98
CA SER A 110 14.17 -8.62 17.95
C SER A 110 13.87 -8.01 19.31
N LEU A 111 12.88 -8.57 20.01
CA LEU A 111 12.78 -8.45 21.47
C LEU A 111 13.89 -9.27 22.13
#